data_AF-A0A1J3JHL4-F1
#
_entry.id   AF-A0A1J3JHL4-F1
#
_cell.length_a   1.000
_cell.length_b   1.000
_cell.length_c   1.000
_cell.angle_alpha   90.00
_cell.angle_beta   90.00
_cell.angle_gamma   90.00
#
_symmetry.space_group_name_H-M   'P 1'
#
loop_
_entity.id
_entity.type
_entity.pdbx_description
1 polymer ?
#
loop_
_entity_poly.entity_id
_entity_poly.type
_entity_poly.pdbx_seq_one_letter_code
_entity_poly.pdbx_strand_id
1 'polypeptide(L)'
;NPGGRDDWCVFGAVLFCRGTGGRILWGWPYQLEWKEVKGLQELQHSLVKYDITKLCFNSAGNIVIFWNAEQPQGTESLELWSAEISVEPAEVSVEGHTVYEIWGKIEWSAAVLKPDPPLLHSCGVEVLFAGSV
;
A
#
# COMPACT_ATOMS: atom_id res chain seq x y z
N ASN A 1 6.89 -13.53 2.36
CA ASN A 1 7.68 -13.31 3.59
C ASN A 1 7.81 -11.79 3.78
N PRO A 2 7.25 -11.22 4.87
CA PRO A 2 7.21 -9.76 5.11
C PRO A 2 8.60 -9.12 5.33
N GLY A 3 9.67 -9.91 5.44
CA GLY A 3 11.04 -9.42 5.24
C GLY A 3 11.49 -8.33 6.21
N GLY A 4 11.13 -8.44 7.50
CA GLY A 4 11.52 -7.49 8.54
C GLY A 4 10.93 -6.08 8.40
N ARG A 5 9.92 -5.89 7.54
CA ARG A 5 9.38 -4.57 7.21
C ARG A 5 8.48 -4.02 8.32
N ASP A 6 8.77 -2.78 8.70
CA ASP A 6 7.97 -1.92 9.58
C ASP A 6 6.60 -1.59 8.95
N ASP A 7 5.63 -1.18 9.79
CA ASP A 7 4.23 -0.81 9.46
C ASP A 7 3.21 -1.95 9.34
N TRP A 8 3.21 -2.91 10.27
CA TRP A 8 2.09 -3.85 10.37
C TRP A 8 0.87 -3.13 10.92
N CYS A 9 -0.26 -3.31 10.24
CA CYS A 9 -1.53 -2.74 10.65
C CYS A 9 -2.56 -3.83 10.85
N VAL A 10 -3.42 -3.65 11.84
CA VAL A 10 -4.51 -4.58 12.16
C VAL A 10 -5.82 -3.90 11.79
N PHE A 11 -6.68 -4.59 11.03
CA PHE A 11 -8.07 -4.19 10.85
C PHE A 11 -8.98 -5.39 11.11
N GLY A 12 -9.86 -5.25 12.09
CA GLY A 12 -10.60 -6.38 12.64
C GLY A 12 -9.65 -7.46 13.18
N ALA A 13 -9.69 -8.65 12.59
CA ALA A 13 -8.83 -9.78 12.95
C ALA A 13 -7.75 -10.10 11.89
N VAL A 14 -7.58 -9.22 10.88
CA VAL A 14 -6.64 -9.43 9.76
C VAL A 14 -5.44 -8.50 9.93
N LEU A 15 -4.25 -9.05 9.68
CA LEU A 15 -3.01 -8.30 9.58
C LEU A 15 -2.75 -7.87 8.14
N PHE A 16 -2.27 -6.65 7.98
CA PHE A 16 -1.80 -6.11 6.72
C PHE A 16 -0.37 -5.61 6.87
N CYS A 17 0.44 -5.80 5.83
CA CYS A 17 1.78 -5.25 5.78
C CYS A 17 2.21 -4.99 4.33
N ARG A 18 3.33 -4.28 4.19
CA ARG A 18 3.95 -4.01 2.89
C ARG A 18 4.69 -5.26 2.39
N GLY A 19 4.47 -5.63 1.13
CA GLY A 19 5.22 -6.63 0.39
C GLY A 19 6.19 -5.99 -0.59
N THR A 20 7.19 -6.73 -1.04
CA THR A 20 8.14 -6.27 -2.07
C THR A 20 7.44 -5.90 -3.37
N GLY A 21 7.96 -4.90 -4.06
CA GLY A 21 7.48 -4.50 -5.39
C GLY A 21 6.10 -3.88 -5.35
N GLY A 22 5.75 -3.15 -4.28
CA GLY A 22 4.49 -2.42 -4.24
C GLY A 22 3.27 -3.23 -3.84
N ARG A 23 3.47 -4.45 -3.32
CA ARG A 23 2.36 -5.32 -2.93
C ARG A 23 1.85 -4.96 -1.55
N ILE A 24 0.57 -5.16 -1.33
CA ILE A 24 -0.03 -5.21 0.01
C ILE A 24 -0.30 -6.67 0.33
N LEU A 25 0.23 -7.11 1.47
CA LEU A 25 0.04 -8.47 1.95
C LEU A 25 -0.97 -8.47 3.09
N TRP A 26 -1.72 -9.56 3.19
CA TRP A 26 -2.64 -9.82 4.28
C TRP A 26 -2.45 -11.23 4.82
N GLY A 27 -2.83 -11.44 6.08
CA GLY A 27 -2.78 -12.74 6.73
C GLY A 27 -3.50 -12.76 8.08
N TRP A 28 -3.77 -13.95 8.58
CA TRP A 28 -4.32 -14.12 9.93
C TRP A 28 -3.18 -14.14 10.95
N PRO A 29 -3.33 -13.58 12.16
CA PRO A 29 -2.28 -13.53 13.18
C PRO A 29 -1.67 -14.88 13.55
N TYR A 30 -2.47 -15.94 13.44
CA TYR A 30 -2.10 -17.31 13.80
C TYR A 30 -1.61 -18.14 12.60
N GLN A 31 -1.65 -17.57 11.38
CA GLN A 31 -1.20 -18.23 10.16
C GLN A 31 0.11 -17.57 9.70
N LEU A 32 1.11 -18.39 9.35
CA LEU A 32 2.39 -17.91 8.83
C LEU A 32 2.36 -17.64 7.32
N GLU A 33 1.23 -17.89 6.67
CA GLU A 33 1.03 -17.68 5.25
C GLU A 33 0.53 -16.27 4.99
N TRP A 34 1.25 -15.56 4.13
CA TRP A 34 0.89 -14.22 3.67
C TRP A 34 0.40 -14.29 2.24
N LYS A 35 -0.75 -13.68 1.99
CA LYS A 35 -1.36 -13.57 0.67
C LYS A 35 -1.35 -12.13 0.19
N GLU A 36 -1.40 -11.93 -1.12
CA GLU A 36 -1.47 -10.59 -1.71
C GLU A 36 -2.92 -10.12 -1.81
N VAL A 37 -3.17 -8.86 -1.44
CA VAL A 37 -4.45 -8.21 -1.68
C VAL A 37 -4.67 -8.06 -3.19
N LYS A 38 -5.78 -8.58 -3.70
CA LYS A 38 -6.12 -8.57 -5.13
C LYS A 38 -6.75 -7.24 -5.55
N GLY A 39 -6.89 -6.99 -6.85
CA GLY A 39 -7.60 -5.80 -7.37
C GLY A 39 -6.79 -4.51 -7.44
N LEU A 40 -5.48 -4.55 -7.15
CA LEU A 40 -4.61 -3.36 -7.10
C LEU A 40 -3.65 -3.23 -8.28
N GLN A 41 -3.95 -3.86 -9.41
CA GLN A 41 -3.07 -3.91 -10.58
C GLN A 41 -2.76 -2.52 -11.16
N GLU A 42 -3.71 -1.59 -11.08
CA GLU A 42 -3.55 -0.22 -11.60
C GLU A 42 -2.42 0.56 -10.91
N LEU A 43 -2.14 0.29 -9.63
CA LEU A 43 -1.07 0.95 -8.88
C LEU A 43 0.31 0.32 -9.15
N GLN A 44 0.37 -0.91 -9.66
CA GLN A 44 1.62 -1.67 -9.81
C GLN A 44 2.62 -0.98 -10.75
N HIS A 45 2.15 -0.25 -11.76
CA HIS A 45 3.03 0.48 -12.69
C HIS A 45 3.98 1.45 -11.98
N SER A 46 3.51 2.14 -10.94
CA SER A 46 4.34 3.06 -10.15
C SER A 46 5.06 2.33 -9.02
N LEU A 47 4.34 1.47 -8.29
CA LEU A 47 4.85 0.88 -7.05
C LEU A 47 5.95 -0.17 -7.27
N VAL A 48 6.04 -0.81 -8.45
CA VAL A 48 7.15 -1.73 -8.75
C VAL A 48 8.50 -1.02 -8.71
N LYS A 49 8.56 0.26 -9.09
CA LYS A 49 9.80 1.04 -9.11
C LYS A 49 10.17 1.59 -7.73
N TYR A 50 9.19 2.09 -6.98
CA TYR A 50 9.44 2.88 -5.76
C TYR A 50 9.13 2.16 -4.45
N ASP A 51 8.40 1.05 -4.51
CA ASP A 51 7.83 0.31 -3.38
C ASP A 51 6.91 1.19 -2.50
N ILE A 52 6.13 0.55 -1.62
CA ILE A 52 5.33 1.28 -0.63
C ILE A 52 6.27 1.71 0.50
N THR A 53 6.27 2.99 0.87
CA THR A 53 7.10 3.51 1.97
C THR A 53 6.36 3.50 3.30
N LYS A 54 5.03 3.66 3.29
CA LYS A 54 4.20 3.57 4.50
C LYS A 54 2.83 2.97 4.20
N LEU A 55 2.31 2.19 5.15
CA LEU A 55 0.96 1.63 5.14
C LEU A 55 0.28 1.95 6.48
N CYS A 56 -0.95 2.43 6.44
CA CYS A 56 -1.76 2.68 7.63
C CYS A 56 -3.26 2.52 7.32
N PHE A 57 -4.12 2.69 8.32
CA PHE A 57 -5.56 2.78 8.14
C PHE A 57 -6.06 4.19 8.44
N ASN A 58 -7.07 4.63 7.69
CA ASN A 58 -7.86 5.80 8.07
C ASN A 58 -9.01 5.42 9.03
N SER A 59 -9.77 6.41 9.48
CA SER A 59 -10.90 6.21 10.40
C SER A 59 -12.05 5.40 9.80
N ALA A 60 -12.16 5.32 8.47
CA ALA A 60 -13.15 4.49 7.78
C ALA A 60 -12.72 3.02 7.68
N GLY A 61 -11.49 2.67 8.08
CA GLY A 61 -10.96 1.32 7.93
C GLY A 61 -10.38 1.03 6.55
N ASN A 62 -10.19 2.05 5.71
CA ASN A 62 -9.53 1.90 4.43
C ASN A 62 -8.01 1.94 4.61
N ILE A 63 -7.30 1.10 3.86
CA ILE A 63 -5.85 1.13 3.80
C ILE A 63 -5.42 2.41 3.09
N VAL A 64 -4.49 3.14 3.68
CA VAL A 64 -3.81 4.26 3.06
C VAL A 64 -2.35 3.90 2.88
N ILE A 65 -1.87 3.98 1.64
CA ILE A 65 -0.46 3.75 1.32
C ILE A 65 0.19 5.03 0.82
N PHE A 66 1.49 5.15 1.08
CA PHE A 66 2.32 6.23 0.58
C PHE A 66 3.50 5.67 -0.20
N TRP A 67 3.92 6.37 -1.25
CA TRP A 67 5.13 6.07 -2.00
C TRP A 67 5.69 7.33 -2.65
N ASN A 68 6.98 7.30 -2.98
CA ASN A 68 7.59 8.36 -3.78
C ASN A 68 7.42 8.03 -5.27
N ALA A 69 7.19 9.02 -6.13
CA ALA A 69 7.19 8.81 -7.58
C ALA A 69 7.73 10.03 -8.33
N GLU A 70 8.38 9.80 -9.46
CA GLU A 70 8.85 10.87 -10.36
C GLU A 70 7.68 11.67 -10.94
N GLN A 71 7.93 12.96 -11.15
CA GLN A 71 6.99 13.81 -11.88
C GLN A 71 6.87 13.36 -13.34
N PRO A 72 5.66 13.43 -13.94
CA PRO A 72 5.46 13.10 -15.36
C PRO A 72 6.34 13.90 -16.33
N GLN A 73 6.85 15.05 -15.90
CA GLN A 73 7.68 15.95 -16.71
C GLN A 73 9.18 15.64 -16.63
N GLY A 74 9.59 14.54 -15.99
CA GLY A 74 10.98 14.07 -15.98
C GLY A 74 11.93 14.94 -15.15
N THR A 75 11.40 15.71 -14.20
CA THR A 75 12.20 16.48 -13.25
C THR A 75 12.82 15.52 -12.21
N GLU A 76 14.05 15.81 -11.75
CA GLU A 76 14.76 14.99 -10.75
C GLU A 76 14.13 14.98 -9.34
N SER A 77 12.95 15.58 -9.17
CA SER A 77 12.23 15.64 -7.90
C SER A 77 11.19 14.52 -7.79
N LEU A 78 11.15 13.87 -6.62
CA LEU A 78 10.13 12.89 -6.27
C LEU A 78 8.94 13.61 -5.62
N GLU A 79 7.74 13.31 -6.09
CA GLU A 79 6.49 13.65 -5.41
C GLU A 79 6.12 12.56 -4.41
N LEU A 80 5.50 12.93 -3.29
CA LEU A 80 4.85 11.96 -2.43
C LEU A 80 3.46 11.69 -2.99
N TRP A 81 3.18 10.43 -3.27
CA TRP A 81 1.88 9.94 -3.70
C TRP A 81 1.19 9.19 -2.57
N SER A 82 -0.13 9.18 -2.63
CA SER A 82 -0.98 8.41 -1.73
C SER A 82 -2.13 7.78 -2.49
N ALA A 83 -2.60 6.65 -1.96
CA ALA A 83 -3.84 6.02 -2.41
C ALA A 83 -4.62 5.53 -1.20
N GLU A 84 -5.94 5.64 -1.29
CA GLU A 84 -6.87 5.04 -0.34
C GLU A 84 -7.52 3.81 -0.99
N ILE A 85 -7.53 2.72 -0.25
CA ILE A 85 -7.91 1.40 -0.71
C ILE A 85 -8.91 0.84 0.29
N SER A 86 -10.16 0.65 -0.13
CA SER A 86 -11.12 -0.15 0.62
C SER A 86 -10.80 -1.63 0.43
N VAL A 87 -11.09 -2.47 1.42
CA VAL A 87 -10.83 -3.91 1.36
C VAL A 87 -12.06 -4.71 1.74
N GLU A 88 -12.32 -5.79 0.99
CA GLU A 88 -13.42 -6.70 1.23
C GLU A 88 -12.96 -8.17 1.14
N PRO A 89 -13.44 -9.05 2.04
CA PRO A 89 -13.18 -10.47 1.94
C PRO A 89 -14.02 -11.09 0.81
N ALA A 90 -13.43 -12.01 0.07
CA ALA A 90 -14.12 -12.83 -0.93
C ALA A 90 -13.89 -14.31 -0.65
N GLU A 91 -14.97 -15.08 -0.68
CA GLU A 91 -14.90 -16.55 -0.68
C GLU A 91 -14.75 -17.05 -2.12
N VAL A 92 -13.70 -17.81 -2.37
CA VAL A 92 -13.38 -18.37 -3.68
C VAL A 92 -13.35 -19.88 -3.57
N SER A 93 -14.23 -20.56 -4.32
CA SER A 93 -14.25 -22.02 -4.39
C SER A 93 -13.24 -22.51 -5.43
N VAL A 94 -12.20 -23.21 -4.99
CA VAL A 94 -11.18 -23.82 -5.85
C VAL A 94 -11.22 -25.32 -5.63
N GLU A 95 -11.55 -26.09 -6.68
CA GLU A 95 -11.59 -27.57 -6.65
C GLU A 95 -12.44 -28.15 -5.50
N GLY A 96 -13.50 -27.44 -5.09
CA GLY A 96 -14.38 -27.86 -3.98
C GLY A 96 -13.93 -27.42 -2.59
N HIS A 97 -12.82 -26.68 -2.48
CA HIS A 97 -12.34 -26.07 -1.24
C HIS A 97 -12.64 -24.57 -1.22
N THR A 98 -13.16 -24.07 -0.10
CA THR A 98 -13.35 -22.63 0.11
C THR A 98 -12.03 -22.00 0.54
N VAL A 99 -11.57 -21.02 -0.24
CA VAL A 99 -10.39 -20.22 0.04
C VAL A 99 -10.81 -18.78 0.27
N TYR A 100 -10.30 -18.18 1.35
CA TYR A 100 -10.48 -16.75 1.62
C TYR A 100 -9.42 -15.93 0.88
N GLU A 101 -9.89 -14.92 0.15
CA GLU A 101 -9.09 -13.89 -0.49
C GLU A 101 -9.52 -12.50 0.01
N ILE A 102 -8.63 -11.52 -0.05
CA ILE A 102 -8.98 -10.11 0.20
C ILE A 102 -8.78 -9.35 -1.10
N TRP A 103 -9.84 -8.65 -1.50
CA TRP A 103 -9.87 -7.77 -2.66
C TRP A 103 -9.82 -6.33 -2.19
N GLY A 104 -8.95 -5.55 -2.83
CA GLY A 104 -8.84 -4.12 -2.64
C GLY A 104 -9.49 -3.37 -3.80
N LYS A 105 -10.16 -2.27 -3.48
CA LYS A 105 -10.66 -1.30 -4.46
C LYS A 105 -10.01 0.05 -4.19
N ILE A 106 -9.42 0.63 -5.23
CA ILE A 106 -8.79 1.95 -5.14
C ILE A 106 -9.92 3.00 -5.12
N GLU A 107 -10.07 3.70 -3.99
CA GLU A 107 -11.04 4.77 -3.86
C GLU A 107 -10.51 6.08 -4.45
N TRP A 108 -9.20 6.34 -4.29
CA TRP A 108 -8.49 7.39 -4.99
C TRP A 108 -6.98 7.15 -5.00
N SER A 109 -6.27 7.81 -5.92
CA SER A 109 -4.80 7.81 -6.01
C SER A 109 -4.32 9.14 -6.59
N ALA A 110 -3.44 9.84 -5.88
CA ALA A 110 -2.94 11.16 -6.29
C ALA A 110 -1.62 11.55 -5.60
N ALA A 111 -0.91 12.50 -6.21
CA ALA A 111 0.17 13.22 -5.54
C ALA A 111 -0.40 14.08 -4.40
N VAL A 112 0.15 13.92 -3.19
CA VAL A 112 -0.26 14.65 -1.98
C VAL A 112 0.78 15.69 -1.52
N LEU A 113 2.04 15.55 -1.95
CA LEU A 113 3.07 16.56 -1.73
C LEU A 113 3.98 16.68 -2.95
N LYS A 114 4.20 17.91 -3.39
CA LYS A 114 5.12 18.28 -4.45
C LYS A 114 6.21 19.16 -3.87
N PRO A 115 7.42 18.64 -3.62
CA PRO A 115 8.48 19.47 -3.09
C PRO A 115 8.95 20.51 -4.12
N ASP A 116 9.18 21.73 -3.66
CA ASP A 116 9.74 22.80 -4.51
C ASP A 116 11.23 22.51 -4.83
N PRO A 117 11.65 22.62 -6.09
CA PRO A 117 13.08 22.64 -6.44
C PRO A 117 13.78 23.84 -5.76
N PRO A 118 15.04 23.76 -5.29
CA PRO A 118 16.05 22.71 -5.52
C PRO A 118 16.27 21.80 -4.28
N LEU A 119 15.34 21.79 -3.33
CA LEU A 119 15.62 21.28 -1.97
C LEU A 119 15.75 19.75 -1.89
N LEU A 120 15.34 19.01 -2.91
CA LEU A 120 15.35 17.55 -2.94
C LEU A 120 15.76 17.04 -4.32
N HIS A 121 16.98 17.34 -4.76
CA HIS A 121 17.60 16.51 -5.79
C HIS A 121 17.77 15.10 -5.19
N SER A 122 16.95 14.16 -5.65
CA SER A 122 17.05 12.72 -5.36
C SER A 122 16.68 12.21 -3.95
N CYS A 123 16.33 13.06 -2.98
CA CYS A 123 15.85 12.58 -1.67
C CYS A 123 14.31 12.45 -1.67
N GLY A 124 13.81 11.23 -1.55
CA GLY A 124 12.39 10.96 -1.38
C GLY A 124 11.85 11.53 -0.06
N VAL A 125 10.54 11.71 0.00
CA VAL A 125 9.82 12.10 1.21
C VAL A 125 9.62 10.87 2.10
N GLU A 126 9.97 11.00 3.37
CA GLU A 126 9.70 9.99 4.40
C GLU A 126 8.47 10.41 5.21
N VAL A 127 7.47 9.53 5.27
CA VAL A 127 6.27 9.77 6.08
C VAL A 127 6.50 9.15 7.46
N LEU A 128 6.72 9.98 8.47
CA LEU A 128 6.94 9.50 9.85
C LEU A 128 5.64 9.08 10.54
N PHE A 129 4.56 9.83 10.30
CA PHE A 129 3.26 9.58 10.90
C PHE A 129 2.13 9.99 9.94
N ALA A 130 1.03 9.26 10.00
CA ALA A 130 -0.23 9.63 9.36
C ALA A 130 -1.35 9.12 10.29
N GLY A 131 -2.28 9.99 10.64
CA GLY A 131 -3.42 9.68 11.49
C GLY A 131 -4.67 10.36 10.97
N SER A 132 -5.83 9.80 11.28
CA SER A 132 -7.10 10.51 11.07
C SER A 132 -7.26 11.56 12.16
N VAL A 133 -7.75 12.74 11.77
CA VAL A 133 -8.34 13.72 12.69
C VAL A 133 -9.78 13.29 13.00
#